data_AF-A0A1G5WVV4-F1
#
_entry.id   AF-A0A1G5WVV4-F1
#
_cell.length_a   1.000
_cell.length_b   1.000
_cell.length_c   1.000
_cell.angle_alpha   90.00
_cell.angle_beta   90.00
_cell.angle_gamma   90.00
#
_symmetry.space_group_name_H-M   'P 1'
#
loop_
_entity.id
_entity.type
_entity.pdbx_description
1 polymer ?
#
loop_
_entity_poly.entity_id
_entity_poly.type
_entity_poly.pdbx_seq_one_letter_code
_entity_poly.pdbx_strand_id
1 'polypeptide(L)'
;MKNRINLITFYTIIAFSIFLCGCGKTQFTKETHKREDLFARQFEMLTCEKPYGKLCVETEDENEAAKVEGFVNKRLKATGINLDDNKYTLMFVSAVPPKSMALSDQNILVFPIDDVINGDGNNSAQRMIYLMGNCDYWISYGMAYMDTEIDNEALRAYYSDDENLPALNMTGIRFFDYYQDEDECEIAKQTATAVVKYASEKGYKTIDSIASNKSELINGWLSSIGVTDTFDGEYFDKAIYFKNPDDDDLECFRIDNVSILLRKGDVCDIDNIDDLEEYLFYVPDDLSAIRNCIIDNGILDPEEVNRPITCHKNEMKGATYSYAMLDDKIYLEYWKSLPHECVHVYLGKFTTARNNFFNEGVAEYLGSMKYNHAERYNTYKLFQNGLYKDCAGLREINPDEIKSVDDVNLSEIYRLKIKEKEEDENACYPLVDNSGWTYEESGSLVEYIVENYSFKDFIKAFACEGRTEEENDEIIQKYIDEWREDLLKN
;
A
#
# COMPACT_ATOMS: atom_id res chain seq x y z
N MET A 1 33.91 -34.42 -58.26
CA MET A 1 34.29 -34.92 -56.93
C MET A 1 33.84 -33.91 -55.89
N LYS A 2 32.74 -34.15 -55.18
CA LYS A 2 32.48 -33.71 -53.81
C LYS A 2 31.07 -34.18 -53.41
N ASN A 3 30.97 -34.56 -52.14
CA ASN A 3 29.74 -34.87 -51.39
C ASN A 3 29.12 -36.25 -51.62
N ARG A 4 29.93 -37.30 -51.39
CA ARG A 4 29.43 -38.46 -50.64
C ARG A 4 29.92 -38.30 -49.20
N ILE A 5 29.21 -37.51 -48.40
CA ILE A 5 29.30 -37.64 -46.95
C ILE A 5 28.82 -39.07 -46.68
N ASN A 6 29.73 -39.90 -46.17
CA ASN A 6 29.45 -41.30 -45.89
C ASN A 6 28.20 -41.37 -45.02
N LEU A 7 27.21 -42.13 -45.49
CA LEU A 7 25.97 -42.40 -44.77
C LEU A 7 26.26 -42.85 -43.32
N ILE A 8 27.37 -43.58 -43.14
CA ILE A 8 27.92 -43.99 -41.85
C ILE A 8 28.24 -42.77 -40.97
N THR A 9 28.95 -41.75 -41.48
CA THR A 9 29.28 -40.54 -40.72
C THR A 9 28.02 -39.76 -40.30
N PHE A 10 27.00 -39.72 -41.15
CA PHE A 10 25.73 -39.07 -40.82
C PHE A 10 24.98 -39.80 -39.70
N TYR A 11 24.91 -41.14 -39.76
CA TYR A 11 24.31 -41.94 -38.69
C TYR A 11 25.15 -41.96 -37.41
N THR A 12 26.48 -41.88 -37.50
CA THR A 12 27.35 -41.75 -36.32
C THR A 12 27.14 -40.40 -35.64
N ILE A 13 27.01 -39.30 -36.40
CA ILE A 13 26.70 -37.98 -35.82
C ILE A 13 25.31 -37.99 -35.16
N ILE A 14 24.29 -38.54 -35.80
CA ILE A 14 22.94 -38.65 -35.20
C ILE A 14 22.96 -39.53 -33.96
N ALA A 15 23.65 -40.68 -33.98
CA ALA A 15 23.77 -41.55 -32.81
C ALA A 15 24.56 -40.87 -31.67
N PHE A 16 25.61 -40.10 -31.97
CA PHE A 16 26.37 -39.34 -30.98
C PHE A 16 25.55 -38.15 -30.43
N SER A 17 24.73 -37.50 -31.25
CA SER A 17 23.78 -36.47 -30.82
C SER A 17 22.66 -37.04 -29.94
N ILE A 18 22.17 -38.24 -30.23
CA ILE A 18 21.18 -38.94 -29.39
C ILE A 18 21.82 -39.40 -28.07
N PHE A 19 23.10 -39.80 -28.06
CA PHE A 19 23.83 -40.14 -26.84
C PHE A 19 24.24 -38.91 -26.00
N LEU A 20 24.46 -37.75 -26.63
CA LEU A 20 24.73 -36.49 -25.93
C LEU A 20 23.45 -35.74 -25.49
N CYS A 21 22.28 -36.17 -25.96
CA CYS A 21 20.97 -35.83 -25.38
C CYS A 21 20.60 -36.74 -24.20
N GLY A 22 21.55 -37.52 -23.67
CA GLY A 22 21.43 -38.07 -22.33
C GLY A 22 21.35 -36.93 -21.33
N CYS A 23 20.14 -36.44 -21.06
CA CYS A 23 19.81 -35.68 -19.86
C CYS A 23 20.48 -36.42 -18.70
N GLY A 24 21.53 -35.84 -18.12
CA GLY A 24 22.00 -36.29 -16.82
C GLY A 24 20.78 -36.22 -15.92
N LYS A 25 20.23 -37.37 -15.53
CA LYS A 25 19.17 -37.42 -14.52
C LYS A 25 19.70 -36.62 -13.35
N THR A 26 19.03 -35.54 -12.97
CA THR A 26 19.36 -34.87 -11.72
C THR A 26 19.28 -35.93 -10.64
N GLN A 27 20.40 -36.23 -9.99
CA GLN A 27 20.41 -37.28 -8.98
C GLN A 27 19.97 -36.64 -7.68
N PHE A 28 18.70 -36.85 -7.34
CA PHE A 28 18.20 -36.48 -6.02
C PHE A 28 18.95 -37.29 -4.96
N THR A 29 19.29 -36.63 -3.87
CA THR A 29 19.88 -37.24 -2.67
C THR A 29 18.82 -37.32 -1.58
N LYS A 30 18.73 -38.48 -0.92
CA LYS A 30 17.84 -38.64 0.22
C LYS A 30 18.44 -37.95 1.45
N GLU A 31 17.71 -37.03 2.04
CA GLU A 31 18.04 -36.34 3.27
C GLU A 31 16.91 -36.49 4.29
N THR A 32 17.22 -36.22 5.56
CA THR A 32 16.22 -36.17 6.64
C THR A 32 16.21 -34.74 7.18
N HIS A 33 15.09 -34.06 7.03
CA HIS A 33 14.84 -32.78 7.68
C HIS A 33 14.67 -33.00 9.18
N LYS A 34 15.46 -32.31 10.01
CA LYS A 34 15.39 -32.42 11.47
C LYS A 34 14.31 -31.49 12.03
N ARG A 35 13.88 -31.73 13.27
CA ARG A 35 12.98 -30.81 13.96
C ARG A 35 13.70 -29.49 14.22
N GLU A 36 13.14 -28.40 13.72
CA GLU A 36 13.64 -27.03 13.85
C GLU A 36 12.46 -26.10 14.14
N ASP A 37 12.72 -24.80 14.37
CA ASP A 37 11.65 -23.83 14.66
C ASP A 37 10.68 -23.69 13.47
N LEU A 38 11.20 -23.80 12.24
CA LEU A 38 10.42 -23.76 11.00
C LEU A 38 9.48 -24.97 10.88
N PHE A 39 9.99 -26.18 11.11
CA PHE A 39 9.21 -27.41 11.08
C PHE A 39 9.31 -28.15 12.42
N ALA A 40 8.22 -28.11 13.19
CA ALA A 40 8.11 -28.82 14.47
C ALA A 40 8.07 -30.36 14.35
N ARG A 41 8.37 -30.91 13.17
CA ARG A 41 8.37 -32.34 12.84
C ARG A 41 9.62 -32.71 12.03
N GLN A 42 9.99 -33.99 12.11
CA GLN A 42 11.03 -34.60 11.28
C GLN A 42 10.38 -35.29 10.08
N PHE A 43 11.00 -35.22 8.90
CA PHE A 43 10.53 -35.90 7.69
C PHE A 43 11.67 -36.23 6.74
N GLU A 44 11.44 -37.18 5.85
CA GLU A 44 12.38 -37.52 4.77
C GLU A 44 12.10 -36.67 3.54
N MET A 45 13.15 -36.39 2.78
CA MET A 45 13.05 -35.56 1.59
C MET A 45 14.10 -35.94 0.55
N LEU A 46 13.78 -35.66 -0.71
CA LEU A 46 14.70 -35.72 -1.83
C LEU A 46 15.22 -34.31 -2.10
N THR A 47 16.54 -34.16 -2.15
CA THR A 47 17.21 -32.87 -2.36
C THR A 47 18.06 -32.87 -3.62
N CYS A 48 18.21 -31.72 -4.25
CA CYS A 48 19.19 -31.53 -5.31
C CYS A 48 19.66 -30.07 -5.40
N GLU A 49 20.95 -29.89 -5.70
CA GLU A 49 21.55 -28.58 -5.95
C GLU A 49 21.23 -28.10 -7.37
N LYS A 50 20.95 -26.80 -7.50
CA LYS A 50 20.48 -26.12 -8.69
C LYS A 50 21.16 -24.76 -8.85
N PRO A 51 21.11 -24.16 -10.06
CA PRO A 51 21.63 -22.80 -10.25
C PRO A 51 21.00 -21.77 -9.30
N TYR A 52 19.69 -21.90 -9.01
CA TYR A 52 18.96 -21.05 -8.07
C TYR A 52 19.21 -21.37 -6.58
N GLY A 53 20.00 -22.39 -6.25
CA GLY A 53 20.19 -22.85 -4.87
C GLY A 53 19.76 -24.31 -4.67
N LYS A 54 19.01 -24.61 -3.61
CA LYS A 54 18.66 -25.99 -3.24
C LYS A 54 17.17 -26.26 -3.48
N LEU A 55 16.85 -27.36 -4.16
CA LEU A 55 15.48 -27.88 -4.24
C LEU A 55 15.32 -29.04 -3.25
N CYS A 56 14.23 -29.01 -2.52
CA CYS A 56 13.91 -29.87 -1.39
C CYS A 56 12.47 -30.36 -1.56
N VAL A 57 12.25 -31.67 -1.70
CA VAL A 57 10.90 -32.24 -1.93
C VAL A 57 10.61 -33.31 -0.89
N GLU A 58 9.60 -33.12 -0.06
CA GLU A 58 9.12 -34.12 0.89
C GLU A 58 8.34 -35.22 0.17
N THR A 59 9.07 -36.20 -0.33
CA THR A 59 8.51 -37.42 -0.93
C THR A 59 9.54 -38.54 -0.86
N GLU A 60 9.07 -39.78 -0.92
CA GLU A 60 9.90 -40.96 -1.17
C GLU A 60 9.94 -41.35 -2.67
N ASP A 61 9.06 -40.77 -3.50
CA ASP A 61 8.96 -41.08 -4.94
C ASP A 61 9.80 -40.10 -5.77
N GLU A 62 10.87 -40.61 -6.39
CA GLU A 62 11.70 -39.83 -7.32
C GLU A 62 10.91 -39.25 -8.51
N ASN A 63 9.78 -39.86 -8.90
CA ASN A 63 8.94 -39.33 -9.98
C ASN A 63 8.20 -38.06 -9.55
N GLU A 64 7.74 -37.99 -8.30
CA GLU A 64 7.11 -36.79 -7.75
C GLU A 64 8.13 -35.66 -7.62
N ALA A 65 9.34 -35.95 -7.12
CA ALA A 65 10.43 -35.00 -7.08
C ALA A 65 10.82 -34.49 -8.49
N ALA A 66 10.83 -35.36 -9.49
CA ALA A 66 11.07 -34.98 -10.89
C ALA A 66 9.94 -34.10 -11.46
N LYS A 67 8.67 -34.33 -11.10
CA LYS A 67 7.55 -33.44 -11.48
C LYS A 67 7.72 -32.04 -10.89
N VAL A 68 8.05 -31.95 -9.61
CA VAL A 68 8.33 -30.67 -8.93
C VAL A 68 9.50 -29.95 -9.58
N GLU A 69 10.59 -30.66 -9.89
CA GLU A 69 11.73 -30.09 -10.62
C GLU A 69 11.30 -29.53 -11.99
N GLY A 70 10.52 -30.30 -12.75
CA GLY A 70 9.99 -29.88 -14.05
C GLY A 70 9.12 -28.62 -13.95
N PHE A 71 8.27 -28.55 -12.93
CA PHE A 71 7.45 -27.39 -12.61
C PHE A 71 8.32 -26.14 -12.34
N VAL A 72 9.30 -26.23 -11.44
CA VAL A 72 10.18 -25.10 -11.10
C VAL A 72 10.96 -24.64 -12.33
N ASN A 73 11.59 -25.57 -13.06
CA ASN A 73 12.37 -25.25 -14.26
C ASN A 73 11.52 -24.59 -15.35
N LYS A 74 10.28 -25.05 -15.55
CA LYS A 74 9.34 -24.45 -16.51
C LYS A 74 9.10 -22.98 -16.16
N ARG A 75 8.80 -22.67 -14.90
CA ARG A 75 8.46 -21.32 -14.45
C ARG A 75 9.68 -20.38 -14.47
N LEU A 76 10.84 -20.81 -13.96
CA LEU A 76 12.06 -20.00 -14.01
C LEU A 76 12.52 -19.67 -15.44
N LYS A 77 12.37 -20.62 -16.36
CA LYS A 77 12.67 -20.37 -17.78
C LYS A 77 11.73 -19.30 -18.37
N ALA A 78 10.49 -19.27 -17.92
CA ALA A 78 9.49 -18.36 -18.42
C ALA A 78 9.64 -16.93 -17.87
N THR A 79 10.25 -16.76 -16.70
CA THR A 79 10.37 -15.47 -16.00
C THR A 79 11.63 -14.69 -16.36
N GLY A 80 12.67 -15.36 -16.85
CA GLY A 80 13.95 -14.71 -17.17
C GLY A 80 14.67 -14.13 -15.93
N ILE A 81 14.30 -14.57 -14.72
CA ILE A 81 14.90 -14.15 -13.46
C ILE A 81 16.40 -14.49 -13.48
N ASN A 82 17.23 -13.50 -13.15
CA ASN A 82 18.66 -13.72 -12.95
C ASN A 82 18.88 -14.36 -11.58
N LEU A 83 19.39 -15.60 -11.57
CA LEU A 83 19.59 -16.39 -10.37
C LEU A 83 20.96 -16.18 -9.73
N ASP A 84 21.81 -15.35 -10.34
CA ASP A 84 23.21 -15.17 -9.90
C ASP A 84 23.33 -14.35 -8.61
N ASP A 85 22.34 -13.53 -8.28
CA ASP A 85 22.41 -12.58 -7.16
C ASP A 85 21.89 -13.16 -5.82
N ASN A 86 21.02 -14.18 -5.85
CA ASN A 86 20.44 -14.79 -4.65
C ASN A 86 20.22 -16.30 -4.82
N LYS A 87 20.77 -17.09 -3.89
CA LYS A 87 20.47 -18.52 -3.77
C LYS A 87 19.32 -18.74 -2.80
N TYR A 88 18.31 -19.48 -3.25
CA TYR A 88 17.12 -19.86 -2.50
C TYR A 88 17.11 -21.35 -2.19
N THR A 89 16.53 -21.70 -1.05
CA THR A 89 16.12 -23.08 -0.75
C THR A 89 14.62 -23.20 -0.98
N LEU A 90 14.20 -23.93 -2.02
CA LEU A 90 12.81 -24.18 -2.33
C LEU A 90 12.38 -25.51 -1.71
N MET A 91 11.48 -25.47 -0.74
CA MET A 91 10.97 -26.64 -0.02
C MET A 91 9.51 -26.92 -0.40
N PHE A 92 9.24 -28.07 -1.01
CA PHE A 92 7.90 -28.56 -1.30
C PHE A 92 7.53 -29.63 -0.28
N VAL A 93 6.54 -29.35 0.57
CA VAL A 93 6.19 -30.15 1.75
C VAL A 93 4.70 -30.46 1.82
N SER A 94 4.33 -31.56 2.47
CA SER A 94 2.94 -31.99 2.68
C SER A 94 2.17 -31.09 3.64
N ALA A 95 2.87 -30.42 4.57
CA ALA A 95 2.27 -29.53 5.56
C ALA A 95 3.13 -28.26 5.66
N VAL A 96 2.58 -27.16 5.12
CA VAL A 96 3.18 -25.82 5.23
C VAL A 96 2.91 -25.28 6.63
N PRO A 97 3.93 -24.80 7.37
CA PRO A 97 3.72 -24.23 8.69
C PRO A 97 2.86 -22.96 8.60
N PRO A 98 2.02 -22.66 9.61
CA PRO A 98 1.16 -21.47 9.61
C PRO A 98 1.89 -20.12 9.63
N LYS A 99 3.22 -20.12 9.76
CA LYS A 99 4.08 -18.93 9.95
C LYS A 99 5.20 -18.80 8.91
N SER A 100 5.12 -19.52 7.80
CA SER A 100 6.27 -19.56 6.88
C SER A 100 5.85 -19.88 5.47
N MET A 101 5.49 -18.86 4.71
CA MET A 101 5.47 -18.94 3.25
C MET A 101 6.72 -18.32 2.62
N ALA A 102 7.47 -17.50 3.37
CA ALA A 102 8.85 -17.09 3.08
C ALA A 102 9.55 -16.71 4.39
N LEU A 103 10.74 -17.26 4.66
CA LEU A 103 11.59 -16.76 5.74
C LEU A 103 12.65 -15.84 5.15
N SER A 104 12.49 -14.53 5.37
CA SER A 104 13.34 -13.48 4.80
C SER A 104 14.79 -13.52 5.30
N ASP A 105 15.05 -14.13 6.45
CA ASP A 105 16.39 -14.23 7.04
C ASP A 105 17.21 -15.42 6.50
N GLN A 106 16.58 -16.37 5.79
CA GLN A 106 17.25 -17.61 5.35
C GLN A 106 17.11 -17.93 3.85
N ASN A 107 16.44 -17.08 3.05
CA ASN A 107 16.11 -17.36 1.65
C ASN A 107 15.44 -18.74 1.45
N ILE A 108 14.62 -19.17 2.43
CA ILE A 108 13.87 -20.42 2.38
C ILE A 108 12.44 -20.11 1.96
N LEU A 109 12.00 -20.71 0.86
CA LEU A 109 10.65 -20.61 0.33
C LEU A 109 9.96 -21.95 0.48
N VAL A 110 8.80 -21.98 1.14
CA VAL A 110 8.07 -23.22 1.46
C VAL A 110 6.76 -23.24 0.70
N PHE A 111 6.50 -24.34 -0.01
CA PHE A 111 5.33 -24.54 -0.85
C PHE A 111 4.64 -25.87 -0.50
N PRO A 112 3.32 -25.94 -0.62
CA PRO A 112 2.60 -27.21 -0.52
C PRO A 112 2.96 -28.09 -1.74
N ILE A 113 3.38 -29.32 -1.49
CA ILE A 113 3.73 -30.26 -2.55
C ILE A 113 2.50 -30.67 -3.39
N ASP A 114 1.33 -30.73 -2.76
CA ASP A 114 0.07 -31.12 -3.39
C ASP A 114 -0.38 -30.16 -4.49
N ASP A 115 -0.04 -28.86 -4.40
CA ASP A 115 -0.32 -27.88 -5.47
C ASP A 115 0.30 -28.31 -6.80
N VAL A 116 1.45 -28.98 -6.75
CA VAL A 116 2.20 -29.38 -7.95
C VAL A 116 1.85 -30.81 -8.37
N ILE A 117 1.63 -31.71 -7.40
CA ILE A 117 1.35 -33.12 -7.71
C ILE A 117 -0.09 -33.33 -8.15
N ASN A 118 -1.05 -32.66 -7.49
CA ASN A 118 -2.47 -32.95 -7.55
C ASN A 118 -3.33 -31.81 -8.11
N GLY A 119 -2.78 -30.60 -8.25
CA GLY A 119 -3.55 -29.38 -8.57
C GLY A 119 -3.01 -28.54 -9.73
N ASP A 120 -3.66 -27.38 -9.91
CA ASP A 120 -3.16 -26.29 -10.74
C ASP A 120 -2.12 -25.50 -9.94
N GLY A 121 -0.84 -25.84 -10.10
CA GLY A 121 0.28 -25.24 -9.35
C GLY A 121 0.52 -23.75 -9.60
N ASN A 122 -0.44 -23.02 -10.18
CA ASN A 122 -0.34 -21.60 -10.51
C ASN A 122 -0.20 -20.72 -9.26
N ASN A 123 -0.85 -21.04 -8.14
CA ASN A 123 -0.66 -20.27 -6.89
C ASN A 123 0.77 -20.41 -6.34
N SER A 124 1.29 -21.64 -6.29
CA SER A 124 2.69 -21.89 -5.94
C SER A 124 3.67 -21.24 -6.93
N ALA A 125 3.33 -21.21 -8.23
CA ALA A 125 4.14 -20.55 -9.26
C ALA A 125 4.14 -19.02 -9.07
N GLN A 126 2.97 -18.41 -8.87
CA GLN A 126 2.82 -16.96 -8.65
C GLN A 126 3.67 -16.51 -7.48
N ARG A 127 3.58 -17.20 -6.34
CA ARG A 127 4.35 -16.88 -5.14
C ARG A 127 5.84 -17.01 -5.37
N MET A 128 6.27 -18.10 -6.00
CA MET A 128 7.68 -18.32 -6.34
C MET A 128 8.22 -17.19 -7.21
N ILE A 129 7.46 -16.76 -8.22
CA ILE A 129 7.86 -15.68 -9.13
C ILE A 129 7.91 -14.34 -8.41
N TYR A 130 6.89 -14.03 -7.59
CA TYR A 130 6.84 -12.81 -6.80
C TYR A 130 8.07 -12.68 -5.89
N LEU A 131 8.34 -13.72 -5.09
CA LEU A 131 9.40 -13.72 -4.07
C LEU A 131 10.81 -13.78 -4.65
N MET A 132 11.02 -14.59 -5.71
CA MET A 132 12.34 -14.70 -6.34
C MET A 132 12.62 -13.58 -7.34
N GLY A 133 11.59 -13.06 -7.99
CA GLY A 133 11.69 -11.99 -8.97
C GLY A 133 11.66 -10.60 -8.36
N ASN A 134 11.25 -10.47 -7.09
CA ASN A 134 11.00 -9.20 -6.41
C ASN A 134 10.22 -8.23 -7.32
N CYS A 135 9.07 -8.71 -7.81
CA CYS A 135 8.32 -8.06 -8.88
C CYS A 135 6.90 -7.73 -8.46
N ASP A 136 6.20 -6.92 -9.24
CA ASP A 136 4.80 -6.61 -8.99
C ASP A 136 3.91 -7.86 -9.04
N TYR A 137 2.84 -7.84 -8.25
CA TYR A 137 1.87 -8.93 -8.19
C TYR A 137 1.29 -9.27 -9.56
N TRP A 138 0.89 -8.27 -10.36
CA TRP A 138 0.32 -8.52 -11.68
C TRP A 138 1.29 -9.24 -12.63
N ILE A 139 2.60 -8.96 -12.57
CA ILE A 139 3.60 -9.68 -13.37
C ILE A 139 3.67 -11.13 -12.90
N SER A 140 3.74 -11.35 -11.58
CA SER A 140 3.82 -12.68 -11.01
C SER A 140 2.58 -13.54 -11.34
N TYR A 141 1.39 -12.96 -11.28
CA TYR A 141 0.13 -13.60 -11.70
C TYR A 141 0.14 -13.88 -13.19
N GLY A 142 0.40 -12.88 -14.03
CA GLY A 142 0.40 -13.07 -15.47
C GLY A 142 1.39 -14.14 -15.94
N MET A 143 2.57 -14.22 -15.32
CA MET A 143 3.57 -15.25 -15.61
C MET A 143 3.17 -16.65 -15.10
N ALA A 144 2.56 -16.73 -13.92
CA ALA A 144 2.10 -18.00 -13.35
C ALA A 144 0.98 -18.63 -14.19
N TYR A 145 0.09 -17.81 -14.73
CA TYR A 145 -1.09 -18.22 -15.47
C TYR A 145 -0.90 -18.20 -17.00
N MET A 146 0.33 -18.08 -17.53
CA MET A 146 0.58 -18.04 -18.99
C MET A 146 0.03 -19.25 -19.78
N ASP A 147 -0.26 -20.38 -19.14
CA ASP A 147 -0.82 -21.55 -19.82
C ASP A 147 -2.36 -21.56 -19.85
N THR A 148 -3.03 -20.60 -19.20
CA THR A 148 -4.50 -20.53 -19.17
C THR A 148 -5.07 -19.88 -20.43
N GLU A 149 -6.28 -20.26 -20.80
CA GLU A 149 -7.03 -19.58 -21.87
C GLU A 149 -7.54 -18.23 -21.36
N ILE A 150 -7.52 -17.21 -22.23
CA ILE A 150 -7.97 -15.85 -21.90
C ILE A 150 -9.22 -15.58 -22.71
N ASP A 151 -10.29 -15.14 -22.04
CA ASP A 151 -11.49 -14.67 -22.73
C ASP A 151 -11.32 -13.20 -23.12
N ASN A 152 -10.67 -12.98 -24.27
CA ASN A 152 -10.47 -11.62 -24.79
C ASN A 152 -11.79 -10.92 -25.16
N GLU A 153 -12.89 -11.66 -25.40
CA GLU A 153 -14.18 -11.05 -25.69
C GLU A 153 -14.82 -10.48 -24.43
N ALA A 154 -14.76 -11.24 -23.32
CA ALA A 154 -15.18 -10.76 -22.01
C ALA A 154 -14.35 -9.55 -21.55
N LEU A 155 -13.02 -9.62 -21.64
CA LEU A 155 -12.15 -8.50 -21.27
C LEU A 155 -12.40 -7.26 -22.14
N ARG A 156 -12.62 -7.44 -23.45
CA ARG A 156 -12.98 -6.34 -24.33
C ARG A 156 -14.30 -5.69 -23.91
N ALA A 157 -15.32 -6.51 -23.62
CA ALA A 157 -16.62 -6.00 -23.18
C ALA A 157 -16.50 -5.21 -21.87
N TYR A 158 -15.73 -5.73 -20.91
CA TYR A 158 -15.47 -5.09 -19.62
C TYR A 158 -14.79 -3.72 -19.76
N TYR A 159 -13.68 -3.65 -20.49
CA TYR A 159 -12.89 -2.42 -20.67
C TYR A 159 -13.40 -1.49 -21.78
N SER A 160 -14.53 -1.82 -22.44
CA SER A 160 -15.23 -0.88 -23.31
C SER A 160 -16.08 0.12 -22.52
N ASP A 161 -16.18 -0.08 -21.21
CA ASP A 161 -16.73 0.87 -20.24
C ASP A 161 -15.57 1.64 -19.60
N ASP A 162 -15.60 2.97 -19.66
CA ASP A 162 -14.52 3.83 -19.17
C ASP A 162 -14.41 3.80 -17.65
N GLU A 163 -15.52 3.55 -16.95
CA GLU A 163 -15.56 3.36 -15.49
C GLU A 163 -14.70 2.17 -15.02
N ASN A 164 -14.44 1.20 -15.90
CA ASN A 164 -13.67 -0.01 -15.59
C ASN A 164 -12.16 0.12 -15.86
N LEU A 165 -11.71 1.18 -16.52
CA LEU A 165 -10.29 1.38 -16.83
C LEU A 165 -9.38 1.46 -15.59
N PRO A 166 -9.80 2.03 -14.44
CA PRO A 166 -8.99 2.02 -13.22
C PRO A 166 -8.56 0.61 -12.77
N ALA A 167 -9.32 -0.44 -13.09
CA ALA A 167 -8.93 -1.82 -12.75
C ALA A 167 -7.61 -2.27 -13.43
N LEU A 168 -7.19 -1.61 -14.50
CA LEU A 168 -5.92 -1.85 -15.19
C LEU A 168 -4.69 -1.44 -14.36
N ASN A 169 -4.90 -0.76 -13.22
CA ASN A 169 -3.88 -0.55 -12.20
C ASN A 169 -3.27 -1.88 -11.75
N MET A 170 -4.11 -2.92 -11.66
CA MET A 170 -3.74 -4.26 -11.22
C MET A 170 -2.90 -4.22 -9.94
N THR A 171 -3.36 -3.44 -8.97
CA THR A 171 -2.73 -3.40 -7.64
C THR A 171 -2.82 -4.78 -7.00
N GLY A 172 -1.94 -5.09 -6.03
CA GLY A 172 -1.90 -6.42 -5.42
C GLY A 172 -3.24 -6.88 -4.84
N ILE A 173 -4.01 -5.95 -4.28
CA ILE A 173 -5.30 -6.21 -3.63
C ILE A 173 -6.36 -6.78 -4.60
N ARG A 174 -6.31 -6.39 -5.88
CA ARG A 174 -7.17 -6.93 -6.95
C ARG A 174 -6.88 -8.38 -7.32
N PHE A 175 -6.03 -9.10 -6.60
CA PHE A 175 -5.83 -10.53 -6.81
C PHE A 175 -6.26 -11.39 -5.62
N PHE A 176 -6.87 -10.79 -4.60
CA PHE A 176 -7.29 -11.49 -3.40
C PHE A 176 -8.81 -11.50 -3.27
N ASP A 177 -9.37 -12.68 -3.06
CA ASP A 177 -10.80 -12.99 -2.90
C ASP A 177 -11.42 -12.46 -1.60
N TYR A 178 -10.61 -11.91 -0.69
CA TYR A 178 -11.08 -11.31 0.57
C TYR A 178 -11.46 -9.84 0.42
N TYR A 179 -11.05 -9.17 -0.65
CA TYR A 179 -11.24 -7.72 -0.86
C TYR A 179 -12.20 -7.37 -1.99
N GLN A 180 -12.54 -8.34 -2.83
CA GLN A 180 -13.32 -8.14 -4.03
C GLN A 180 -14.05 -9.46 -4.36
N ASP A 181 -15.01 -9.43 -5.26
CA ASP A 181 -15.73 -10.65 -5.62
C ASP A 181 -14.91 -11.61 -6.52
N GLU A 182 -15.44 -12.81 -6.76
CA GLU A 182 -14.76 -13.83 -7.56
C GLU A 182 -14.60 -13.39 -9.03
N ASP A 183 -15.55 -12.62 -9.56
CA ASP A 183 -15.56 -12.17 -10.95
C ASP A 183 -14.50 -11.09 -11.18
N GLU A 184 -14.39 -10.11 -10.29
CA GLU A 184 -13.36 -9.07 -10.30
C GLU A 184 -11.95 -9.65 -10.18
N CYS A 185 -11.79 -10.63 -9.28
CA CYS A 185 -10.53 -11.36 -9.11
C CYS A 185 -10.14 -12.12 -10.39
N GLU A 186 -11.11 -12.72 -11.08
CA GLU A 186 -10.88 -13.41 -12.34
C GLU A 186 -10.54 -12.43 -13.47
N ILE A 187 -11.24 -11.28 -13.57
CA ILE A 187 -10.91 -10.21 -14.52
C ILE A 187 -9.46 -9.74 -14.31
N ALA A 188 -9.04 -9.50 -13.07
CA ALA A 188 -7.67 -9.09 -12.77
C ALA A 188 -6.63 -10.15 -13.18
N LYS A 189 -6.87 -11.43 -12.87
CA LYS A 189 -6.00 -12.55 -13.28
C LYS A 189 -5.90 -12.69 -14.80
N GLN A 190 -7.04 -12.64 -15.50
CA GLN A 190 -7.07 -12.73 -16.95
C GLN A 190 -6.40 -11.53 -17.62
N THR A 191 -6.64 -10.32 -17.10
CA THR A 191 -5.99 -9.09 -17.57
C THR A 191 -4.48 -9.18 -17.42
N ALA A 192 -3.98 -9.53 -16.23
CA ALA A 192 -2.56 -9.69 -15.96
C ALA A 192 -1.92 -10.73 -16.91
N THR A 193 -2.60 -11.86 -17.10
CA THR A 193 -2.16 -12.93 -18.02
C THR A 193 -2.13 -12.46 -19.47
N ALA A 194 -3.14 -11.72 -19.91
CA ALA A 194 -3.24 -11.20 -21.26
C ALA A 194 -2.14 -10.18 -21.57
N VAL A 195 -1.91 -9.24 -20.66
CA VAL A 195 -0.86 -8.22 -20.79
C VAL A 195 0.53 -8.86 -20.81
N VAL A 196 0.82 -9.82 -19.92
CA VAL A 196 2.12 -10.52 -19.90
C VAL A 196 2.33 -11.36 -21.18
N LYS A 197 1.29 -12.05 -21.68
CA LYS A 197 1.38 -12.75 -22.97
C LYS A 197 1.64 -11.79 -24.13
N TYR A 198 0.91 -10.69 -24.19
CA TYR A 198 1.11 -9.65 -25.19
C TYR A 198 2.56 -9.11 -25.14
N ALA A 199 3.10 -8.86 -23.95
CA ALA A 199 4.49 -8.44 -23.78
C ALA A 199 5.47 -9.50 -24.33
N SER A 200 5.23 -10.78 -24.04
CA SER A 200 6.04 -11.88 -24.58
C SER A 200 6.02 -11.92 -26.11
N GLU A 201 4.85 -11.74 -26.72
CA GLU A 201 4.68 -11.68 -28.18
C GLU A 201 5.38 -10.48 -28.82
N LYS A 202 5.47 -9.35 -28.10
CA LYS A 202 6.25 -8.17 -28.50
C LYS A 202 7.76 -8.30 -28.23
N GLY A 203 8.19 -9.38 -27.60
CA GLY A 203 9.60 -9.70 -27.38
C GLY A 203 10.19 -9.15 -26.08
N TYR A 204 9.36 -8.75 -25.13
CA TYR A 204 9.79 -8.48 -23.76
C TYR A 204 10.08 -9.81 -23.06
N LYS A 205 11.30 -9.97 -22.53
CA LYS A 205 11.83 -11.27 -22.06
C LYS A 205 12.19 -11.31 -20.59
N THR A 206 12.15 -10.18 -19.91
CA THR A 206 12.51 -10.07 -18.49
C THR A 206 11.41 -9.34 -17.73
N ILE A 207 11.29 -9.64 -16.44
CA ILE A 207 10.41 -8.93 -15.50
C ILE A 207 10.64 -7.41 -15.59
N ASP A 208 11.89 -6.96 -15.49
CA ASP A 208 12.23 -5.53 -15.53
C ASP A 208 11.77 -4.84 -16.82
N SER A 209 11.90 -5.55 -17.95
CA SER A 209 11.46 -5.01 -19.25
C SER A 209 9.94 -4.88 -19.31
N ILE A 210 9.20 -5.79 -18.67
CA ILE A 210 7.74 -5.75 -18.59
C ILE A 210 7.29 -4.61 -17.66
N ALA A 211 7.87 -4.54 -16.45
CA ALA A 211 7.56 -3.52 -15.45
C ALA A 211 7.80 -2.10 -15.99
N SER A 212 8.96 -1.86 -16.60
CA SER A 212 9.35 -0.53 -17.10
C SER A 212 8.50 -0.02 -18.27
N ASN A 213 7.67 -0.87 -18.88
CA ASN A 213 6.87 -0.53 -20.06
C ASN A 213 5.38 -0.81 -19.84
N LYS A 214 4.92 -0.86 -18.57
CA LYS A 214 3.56 -1.26 -18.19
C LYS A 214 2.47 -0.52 -18.96
N SER A 215 2.47 0.82 -18.96
CA SER A 215 1.43 1.63 -19.65
C SER A 215 1.41 1.41 -21.17
N GLU A 216 2.58 1.31 -21.80
CA GLU A 216 2.68 1.02 -23.24
C GLU A 216 2.13 -0.36 -23.56
N LEU A 217 2.48 -1.36 -22.75
CA LEU A 217 2.02 -2.74 -22.91
C LEU A 217 0.50 -2.86 -22.74
N ILE A 218 -0.07 -2.22 -21.72
CA ILE A 218 -1.51 -2.23 -21.48
C ILE A 218 -2.25 -1.55 -22.62
N ASN A 219 -1.87 -0.34 -23.02
CA ASN A 219 -2.53 0.37 -24.11
C ASN A 219 -2.40 -0.37 -25.46
N GLY A 220 -1.22 -0.96 -25.71
CA GLY A 220 -1.00 -1.80 -26.88
C GLY A 220 -1.89 -3.04 -26.89
N TRP A 221 -2.05 -3.68 -25.72
CA TRP A 221 -2.93 -4.82 -25.55
C TRP A 221 -4.41 -4.46 -25.69
N LEU A 222 -4.90 -3.39 -25.02
CA LEU A 222 -6.27 -2.87 -25.16
C LEU A 222 -6.63 -2.63 -26.64
N SER A 223 -5.72 -1.96 -27.36
CA SER A 223 -5.87 -1.73 -28.80
C SER A 223 -5.96 -3.04 -29.59
N SER A 224 -5.21 -4.08 -29.19
CA SER A 224 -5.19 -5.38 -29.86
C SER A 224 -6.49 -6.18 -29.69
N ILE A 225 -7.21 -5.98 -28.57
CA ILE A 225 -8.52 -6.57 -28.33
C ILE A 225 -9.67 -5.67 -28.82
N GLY A 226 -9.37 -4.47 -29.32
CA GLY A 226 -10.36 -3.56 -29.93
C GLY A 226 -11.08 -2.65 -28.95
N VAL A 227 -10.47 -2.36 -27.80
CA VAL A 227 -10.85 -1.27 -26.89
C VAL A 227 -10.25 0.03 -27.42
N THR A 228 -11.06 1.11 -27.47
CA THR A 228 -10.64 2.41 -28.03
C THR A 228 -10.05 3.35 -27.00
N ASP A 229 -10.48 3.21 -25.76
CA ASP A 229 -10.06 4.06 -24.66
C ASP A 229 -8.63 3.73 -24.25
N THR A 230 -7.93 4.77 -23.82
CA THR A 230 -6.54 4.66 -23.40
C THR A 230 -6.45 4.82 -21.90
N PHE A 231 -5.63 4.00 -21.30
CA PHE A 231 -5.33 4.03 -19.89
C PHE A 231 -4.05 4.86 -19.67
N ASP A 232 -4.11 5.91 -18.84
CA ASP A 232 -3.06 6.93 -18.71
C ASP A 232 -1.90 6.53 -17.78
N GLY A 233 -2.11 5.56 -16.89
CA GLY A 233 -1.09 5.04 -15.99
C GLY A 233 -0.68 5.97 -14.86
N GLU A 234 -1.46 7.00 -14.56
CA GLU A 234 -1.13 7.91 -13.46
C GLU A 234 -1.10 7.19 -12.10
N TYR A 235 -1.85 6.11 -11.96
CA TYR A 235 -2.06 5.38 -10.70
C TYR A 235 -0.95 4.38 -10.28
N PHE A 236 0.10 4.20 -11.07
CA PHE A 236 0.89 2.95 -11.00
C PHE A 236 1.90 2.79 -9.87
N ASP A 237 2.53 3.87 -9.38
CA ASP A 237 3.84 3.72 -8.72
C ASP A 237 3.90 4.24 -7.28
N LYS A 238 2.77 4.69 -6.72
CA LYS A 238 2.82 5.45 -5.47
C LYS A 238 2.65 4.62 -4.19
N ALA A 239 2.09 3.42 -4.30
CA ALA A 239 1.92 2.49 -3.18
C ALA A 239 2.46 1.10 -3.55
N ILE A 240 3.41 0.60 -2.76
CA ILE A 240 3.99 -0.73 -2.94
C ILE A 240 3.29 -1.69 -2.00
N TYR A 241 2.70 -2.74 -2.55
CA TYR A 241 2.10 -3.81 -1.77
C TYR A 241 3.09 -4.96 -1.55
N PHE A 242 3.23 -5.40 -0.30
CA PHE A 242 3.93 -6.62 0.04
C PHE A 242 3.23 -7.36 1.16
N LYS A 243 3.35 -8.68 1.13
CA LYS A 243 2.91 -9.52 2.23
C LYS A 243 3.91 -9.38 3.39
N ASN A 244 3.44 -9.27 4.63
CA ASN A 244 4.35 -9.35 5.76
C ASN A 244 4.94 -10.78 5.83
N PRO A 245 6.27 -10.95 5.81
CA PRO A 245 6.88 -12.28 5.89
C PRO A 245 6.64 -12.97 7.25
N ASP A 246 6.37 -12.21 8.31
CA ASP A 246 6.28 -12.71 9.69
C ASP A 246 4.84 -12.98 10.16
N ASP A 247 3.83 -12.45 9.47
CA ASP A 247 2.40 -12.64 9.78
C ASP A 247 1.59 -12.77 8.48
N ASP A 248 1.16 -14.00 8.19
CA ASP A 248 0.41 -14.33 6.97
C ASP A 248 -0.98 -13.69 6.90
N ASP A 249 -1.51 -13.24 8.04
CA ASP A 249 -2.78 -12.51 8.15
C ASP A 249 -2.57 -11.00 8.10
N LEU A 250 -1.32 -10.52 8.00
CA LEU A 250 -0.97 -9.11 7.94
C LEU A 250 -0.39 -8.73 6.56
N GLU A 251 -1.07 -7.81 5.91
CA GLU A 251 -0.70 -7.24 4.64
C GLU A 251 -0.07 -5.87 4.84
N CYS A 252 0.91 -5.51 4.02
CA CYS A 252 1.60 -4.24 4.13
C CYS A 252 1.53 -3.43 2.85
N PHE A 253 1.08 -2.19 2.98
CA PHE A 253 1.17 -1.17 1.94
C PHE A 253 2.24 -0.18 2.36
N ARG A 254 3.33 -0.10 1.60
CA ARG A 254 4.27 0.99 1.77
C ARG A 254 3.90 2.13 0.84
N ILE A 255 3.54 3.23 1.46
CA ILE A 255 3.32 4.50 0.80
C ILE A 255 4.43 5.41 1.31
N ASP A 256 5.39 5.69 0.44
CA ASP A 256 6.51 6.57 0.79
C ASP A 256 7.35 6.02 1.96
N ASN A 257 7.46 6.76 3.07
CA ASN A 257 8.07 6.33 4.32
C ASN A 257 7.09 5.67 5.31
N VAL A 258 5.81 5.54 4.96
CA VAL A 258 4.78 4.93 5.82
C VAL A 258 4.51 3.50 5.38
N SER A 259 4.56 2.55 6.32
CA SER A 259 4.14 1.16 6.12
C SER A 259 2.81 0.93 6.82
N ILE A 260 1.74 0.69 6.08
CA ILE A 260 0.40 0.41 6.60
C ILE A 260 0.20 -1.09 6.69
N LEU A 261 0.06 -1.58 7.91
CA LEU A 261 -0.22 -2.95 8.27
C LEU A 261 -1.74 -3.14 8.40
N LEU A 262 -2.28 -4.03 7.58
CA LEU A 262 -3.71 -4.33 7.47
C LEU A 262 -3.94 -5.81 7.76
N ARG A 263 -4.93 -6.15 8.59
CA ARG A 263 -5.34 -7.55 8.75
C ARG A 263 -6.23 -7.97 7.59
N LYS A 264 -6.01 -9.19 7.13
CA LYS A 264 -6.77 -9.83 6.05
C LYS A 264 -8.28 -9.77 6.31
N GLY A 265 -9.01 -9.17 5.38
CA GLY A 265 -10.47 -9.06 5.43
C GLY A 265 -11.01 -7.92 6.31
N ASP A 266 -10.14 -7.13 6.96
CA ASP A 266 -10.54 -5.94 7.74
C ASP A 266 -10.64 -4.71 6.83
N VAL A 267 -11.64 -4.67 5.94
CA VAL A 267 -11.90 -3.51 5.06
C VAL A 267 -12.95 -2.54 5.64
N CYS A 268 -13.17 -2.59 6.96
CA CYS A 268 -14.40 -2.16 7.66
C CYS A 268 -14.99 -0.76 7.35
N ASP A 269 -14.26 0.13 6.65
CA ASP A 269 -14.68 1.50 6.33
C ASP A 269 -14.42 1.90 4.87
N ILE A 270 -14.17 0.93 4.00
CA ILE A 270 -14.04 1.13 2.56
C ILE A 270 -15.15 0.31 1.90
N ASP A 271 -16.04 1.00 1.17
CA ASP A 271 -17.26 0.40 0.64
C ASP A 271 -16.96 -0.58 -0.52
N ASN A 272 -15.84 -0.39 -1.23
CA ASN A 272 -15.36 -1.26 -2.31
C ASN A 272 -13.83 -1.14 -2.51
N ILE A 273 -13.24 -1.97 -3.36
CA ILE A 273 -11.79 -1.96 -3.59
C ILE A 273 -11.29 -0.69 -4.30
N ASP A 274 -12.13 -0.05 -5.10
CA ASP A 274 -11.79 1.13 -5.88
C ASP A 274 -11.54 2.34 -4.97
N ASP A 275 -12.33 2.51 -3.92
CA ASP A 275 -12.16 3.54 -2.88
C ASP A 275 -10.80 3.39 -2.16
N LEU A 276 -10.35 2.15 -1.92
CA LEU A 276 -9.03 1.88 -1.35
C LEU A 276 -7.93 2.27 -2.34
N GLU A 277 -8.04 1.88 -3.60
CA GLU A 277 -7.06 2.25 -4.62
C GLU A 277 -6.98 3.76 -4.82
N GLU A 278 -8.13 4.43 -4.88
CA GLU A 278 -8.21 5.89 -4.97
C GLU A 278 -7.51 6.54 -3.77
N TYR A 279 -7.76 6.03 -2.56
CA TYR A 279 -7.09 6.52 -1.37
C TYR A 279 -5.57 6.32 -1.43
N LEU A 280 -5.11 5.11 -1.77
CA LEU A 280 -3.70 4.76 -1.91
C LEU A 280 -2.99 5.59 -3.00
N PHE A 281 -3.73 6.10 -3.97
CA PHE A 281 -3.22 6.95 -5.05
C PHE A 281 -2.95 8.39 -4.61
N TYR A 282 -3.83 8.98 -3.80
CA TYR A 282 -3.75 10.39 -3.42
C TYR A 282 -2.94 10.64 -2.15
N VAL A 283 -3.00 9.73 -1.18
CA VAL A 283 -2.28 9.89 0.09
C VAL A 283 -0.76 10.09 -0.03
N PRO A 284 -0.02 9.50 -1.00
CA PRO A 284 1.40 9.80 -1.20
C PRO A 284 1.67 11.29 -1.49
N ASP A 285 0.79 11.95 -2.23
CA ASP A 285 0.92 13.37 -2.54
C ASP A 285 0.62 14.24 -1.32
N ASP A 286 -0.35 13.84 -0.48
CA ASP A 286 -0.65 14.48 0.81
C ASP A 286 0.56 14.40 1.74
N LEU A 287 1.10 13.19 1.93
CA LEU A 287 2.27 12.97 2.78
C LEU A 287 3.49 13.74 2.27
N SER A 288 3.70 13.76 0.95
CA SER A 288 4.76 14.55 0.34
C SER A 288 4.60 16.05 0.58
N ALA A 289 3.37 16.58 0.48
CA ALA A 289 3.11 18.00 0.75
C ALA A 289 3.36 18.36 2.22
N ILE A 290 2.93 17.51 3.16
CA ILE A 290 3.19 17.69 4.60
C ILE A 290 4.70 17.73 4.86
N ARG A 291 5.44 16.72 4.37
CA ARG A 291 6.89 16.64 4.59
C ARG A 291 7.63 17.82 3.98
N ASN A 292 7.29 18.21 2.75
CA ASN A 292 7.87 19.38 2.10
C ASN A 292 7.56 20.66 2.87
N CYS A 293 6.34 20.84 3.37
CA CYS A 293 5.99 21.99 4.21
C CYS A 293 6.90 22.06 5.45
N ILE A 294 7.10 20.93 6.15
CA ILE A 294 7.93 20.86 7.35
C ILE A 294 9.40 21.17 7.02
N ILE A 295 9.93 20.61 5.93
CA ILE A 295 11.33 20.77 5.50
C ILE A 295 11.60 22.19 4.96
N ASP A 296 10.73 22.71 4.09
CA ASP A 296 10.92 24.01 3.42
C ASP A 296 10.82 25.17 4.42
N ASN A 297 10.00 25.03 5.46
CA ASN A 297 9.97 25.97 6.59
C ASN A 297 11.13 25.74 7.58
N GLY A 298 11.92 24.68 7.41
CA GLY A 298 13.04 24.32 8.27
C GLY A 298 12.60 24.09 9.71
N ILE A 299 11.43 23.45 9.89
CA ILE A 299 10.90 23.04 11.19
C ILE A 299 11.68 21.82 11.69
N LEU A 300 11.85 20.82 10.81
CA LEU A 300 12.65 19.62 11.05
C LEU A 300 13.64 19.38 9.91
N ASP A 301 14.70 18.63 10.20
CA ASP A 301 15.65 18.18 9.19
C ASP A 301 15.05 17.07 8.30
N PRO A 302 15.44 16.98 7.01
CA PRO A 302 14.91 15.95 6.10
C PRO A 302 15.09 14.52 6.59
N GLU A 303 16.15 14.21 7.34
CA GLU A 303 16.40 12.86 7.87
C GLU A 303 15.32 12.46 8.88
N GLU A 304 14.89 13.38 9.73
CA GLU A 304 13.86 13.13 10.73
C GLU A 304 12.47 12.98 10.10
N VAL A 305 12.17 13.83 9.12
CA VAL A 305 10.89 13.82 8.40
C VAL A 305 10.72 12.56 7.54
N ASN A 306 11.80 12.04 6.96
CA ASN A 306 11.77 10.87 6.08
C ASN A 306 12.01 9.52 6.80
N ARG A 307 12.08 9.50 8.14
CA ARG A 307 12.21 8.24 8.90
C ARG A 307 11.00 7.31 8.66
N PRO A 308 11.16 5.98 8.76
CA PRO A 308 10.05 5.04 8.59
C PRO A 308 8.97 5.20 9.66
N ILE A 309 7.70 5.13 9.26
CA ILE A 309 6.53 5.14 10.15
C ILE A 309 5.77 3.83 9.95
N THR A 310 5.31 3.21 11.04
CA THR A 310 4.46 2.01 10.98
C THR A 310 3.04 2.37 11.37
N CYS A 311 2.09 2.06 10.52
CA CYS A 311 0.68 2.29 10.74
C CYS A 311 -0.03 0.95 10.90
N HIS A 312 -0.82 0.76 11.95
CA HIS A 312 -1.62 -0.42 12.22
C HIS A 312 -3.10 -0.08 12.01
N LYS A 313 -3.75 -0.67 11.01
CA LYS A 313 -5.20 -0.53 10.80
C LYS A 313 -5.94 -1.63 11.56
N ASN A 314 -6.95 -1.25 12.36
CA ASN A 314 -7.86 -2.18 13.06
C ASN A 314 -7.22 -3.19 14.03
N GLU A 315 -5.94 -3.04 14.39
CA GLU A 315 -5.29 -3.98 15.31
C GLU A 315 -5.74 -3.82 16.77
N MET A 316 -6.37 -2.70 17.14
CA MET A 316 -6.86 -2.44 18.48
C MET A 316 -8.37 -2.56 18.56
N LYS A 317 -8.85 -3.78 18.82
CA LYS A 317 -10.26 -4.07 19.11
C LYS A 317 -10.78 -3.16 20.23
N GLY A 318 -11.66 -2.21 19.88
CA GLY A 318 -12.33 -1.31 20.82
C GLY A 318 -11.74 0.10 20.93
N ALA A 319 -10.73 0.46 20.14
CA ALA A 319 -10.42 1.86 19.90
C ALA A 319 -11.62 2.53 19.18
N THR A 320 -11.89 3.79 19.51
CA THR A 320 -13.00 4.57 18.90
C THR A 320 -12.49 5.71 18.03
N TYR A 321 -11.16 5.86 17.91
CA TYR A 321 -10.49 6.94 17.22
C TYR A 321 -9.10 6.49 16.74
N SER A 322 -8.62 7.11 15.66
CA SER A 322 -7.23 7.03 15.20
C SER A 322 -6.31 7.80 16.15
N TYR A 323 -5.06 7.35 16.32
CA TYR A 323 -4.07 8.09 17.10
C TYR A 323 -2.62 7.70 16.74
N ALA A 324 -1.70 8.63 16.95
CA ALA A 324 -0.26 8.43 16.89
C ALA A 324 0.37 8.15 18.28
N MET A 325 1.40 7.30 18.31
CA MET A 325 2.27 7.08 19.46
C MET A 325 3.66 7.68 19.22
N LEU A 326 4.36 7.96 20.32
CA LEU A 326 5.71 8.56 20.31
C LEU A 326 6.82 7.65 19.74
N ASP A 327 6.52 6.38 19.44
CA ASP A 327 7.45 5.40 18.85
C ASP A 327 7.25 5.19 17.35
N ASP A 328 6.84 6.24 16.63
CA ASP A 328 6.61 6.26 15.18
C ASP A 328 5.56 5.25 14.72
N LYS A 329 4.60 4.96 15.61
CA LYS A 329 3.46 4.09 15.35
C LYS A 329 2.17 4.88 15.26
N ILE A 330 1.34 4.53 14.29
CA ILE A 330 -0.01 5.04 14.13
C ILE A 330 -0.98 3.88 14.29
N TYR A 331 -2.09 4.09 14.99
CA TYR A 331 -3.24 3.20 14.96
C TYR A 331 -4.37 3.91 14.23
N LEU A 332 -4.79 3.36 13.09
CA LEU A 332 -5.89 3.92 12.32
C LEU A 332 -7.18 3.20 12.63
N GLU A 333 -8.19 3.98 12.96
CA GLU A 333 -9.60 3.57 12.86
C GLU A 333 -10.15 4.00 11.50
N TYR A 334 -9.82 5.19 10.99
CA TYR A 334 -10.29 5.67 9.69
C TYR A 334 -9.13 5.89 8.73
N TRP A 335 -9.26 5.39 7.49
CA TRP A 335 -8.24 5.53 6.45
C TRP A 335 -7.84 6.98 6.22
N LYS A 336 -8.84 7.86 6.07
CA LYS A 336 -8.67 9.28 5.78
C LYS A 336 -7.94 10.06 6.89
N SER A 337 -7.72 9.48 8.07
CA SER A 337 -6.98 10.11 9.17
C SER A 337 -5.46 9.97 9.02
N LEU A 338 -4.93 9.14 8.12
CA LEU A 338 -3.47 8.91 8.07
C LEU A 338 -2.64 10.20 7.92
N PRO A 339 -2.97 11.15 7.02
CA PRO A 339 -2.20 12.39 6.92
C PRO A 339 -2.19 13.18 8.23
N HIS A 340 -3.33 13.27 8.91
CA HIS A 340 -3.48 13.91 10.22
C HIS A 340 -2.58 13.23 11.26
N GLU A 341 -2.65 11.90 11.39
CA GLU A 341 -1.85 11.16 12.36
C GLU A 341 -0.34 11.21 12.05
N CYS A 342 0.05 11.27 10.77
CA CYS A 342 1.44 11.46 10.39
C CYS A 342 1.99 12.80 10.90
N VAL A 343 1.19 13.86 10.93
CA VAL A 343 1.60 15.15 11.50
C VAL A 343 1.90 15.01 12.99
N HIS A 344 1.06 14.28 13.75
CA HIS A 344 1.32 13.98 15.16
C HIS A 344 2.62 13.20 15.34
N VAL A 345 2.93 12.27 14.45
CA VAL A 345 4.21 11.56 14.46
C VAL A 345 5.38 12.52 14.19
N TYR A 346 5.28 13.48 13.25
CA TYR A 346 6.37 14.42 12.96
C TYR A 346 6.55 15.47 14.06
N LEU A 347 5.46 16.10 14.50
CA LEU A 347 5.49 17.33 15.29
C LEU A 347 5.01 17.13 16.73
N GLY A 348 4.42 15.98 17.08
CA GLY A 348 3.88 15.69 18.41
C GLY A 348 4.91 15.82 19.54
N LYS A 349 6.20 15.65 19.25
CA LYS A 349 7.30 15.88 20.21
C LYS A 349 7.41 17.34 20.71
N PHE A 350 6.82 18.29 20.00
CA PHE A 350 6.79 19.71 20.37
C PHE A 350 5.59 20.07 21.24
N THR A 351 4.77 19.07 21.60
CA THR A 351 3.46 19.29 22.21
C THR A 351 3.45 18.86 23.67
N THR A 352 2.56 19.48 24.42
CA THR A 352 2.33 19.29 25.84
C THR A 352 0.82 19.13 26.07
N ALA A 353 0.43 18.60 27.22
CA ALA A 353 -0.99 18.44 27.54
C ALA A 353 -1.79 19.78 27.55
N ARG A 354 -1.14 20.94 27.64
CA ARG A 354 -1.80 22.26 27.65
C ARG A 354 -2.04 22.85 26.27
N ASN A 355 -1.23 22.50 25.27
CA ASN A 355 -1.36 23.00 23.90
C ASN A 355 -1.85 21.89 22.94
N ASN A 356 -2.61 20.92 23.47
CA ASN A 356 -3.14 19.83 22.66
C ASN A 356 -4.01 20.34 21.51
N PHE A 357 -4.87 21.33 21.75
CA PHE A 357 -5.67 21.93 20.68
C PHE A 357 -4.83 22.48 19.52
N PHE A 358 -3.66 23.07 19.82
CA PHE A 358 -2.74 23.51 18.78
C PHE A 358 -2.13 22.36 18.01
N ASN A 359 -1.79 21.27 18.69
CA ASN A 359 -1.29 20.07 18.02
C ASN A 359 -2.33 19.52 17.05
N GLU A 360 -3.58 19.38 17.50
CA GLU A 360 -4.70 18.98 16.65
C GLU A 360 -4.92 19.98 15.50
N GLY A 361 -4.86 21.29 15.77
CA GLY A 361 -4.99 22.32 14.74
C GLY A 361 -3.89 22.26 13.66
N VAL A 362 -2.65 21.97 14.06
CA VAL A 362 -1.54 21.79 13.10
C VAL A 362 -1.72 20.50 12.30
N ALA A 363 -2.17 19.42 12.95
CA ALA A 363 -2.48 18.15 12.28
C ALA A 363 -3.65 18.27 11.29
N GLU A 364 -4.70 19.03 11.65
CA GLU A 364 -5.80 19.34 10.76
C GLU A 364 -5.38 20.22 9.58
N TYR A 365 -4.61 21.28 9.83
CA TYR A 365 -4.13 22.19 8.78
C TYR A 365 -3.19 21.48 7.80
N LEU A 366 -2.17 20.77 8.30
CA LEU A 366 -1.20 20.08 7.45
C LEU A 366 -1.80 18.82 6.81
N GLY A 367 -2.59 18.05 7.56
CA GLY A 367 -3.26 16.85 7.09
C GLY A 367 -4.26 17.08 5.95
N SER A 368 -4.65 18.32 5.69
CA SER A 368 -5.63 18.70 4.67
C SER A 368 -5.06 19.50 3.48
N MET A 369 -3.74 19.67 3.37
CA MET A 369 -3.12 20.58 2.37
C MET A 369 -3.38 20.23 0.89
N LYS A 370 -3.62 18.97 0.53
CA LYS A 370 -3.62 18.49 -0.86
C LYS A 370 -4.94 17.83 -1.24
N TYR A 371 -5.45 16.92 -0.42
CA TYR A 371 -6.78 16.36 -0.61
C TYR A 371 -7.81 17.49 -0.55
N ASN A 372 -8.65 17.59 -1.58
CA ASN A 372 -9.61 18.66 -1.76
C ASN A 372 -10.81 18.49 -0.81
N HIS A 373 -10.54 18.42 0.49
CA HIS A 373 -11.42 18.90 1.54
C HIS A 373 -11.52 20.44 1.50
N ALA A 374 -11.43 21.10 0.34
CA ALA A 374 -11.71 22.53 0.18
C ALA A 374 -13.12 22.91 0.63
N GLU A 375 -14.00 21.92 0.82
CA GLU A 375 -15.27 22.15 1.50
C GLU A 375 -15.18 22.17 3.05
N ARG A 376 -14.24 21.45 3.68
CA ARG A 376 -13.97 21.56 5.14
C ARG A 376 -13.01 22.71 5.47
N TYR A 377 -12.07 23.04 4.58
CA TYR A 377 -10.91 23.90 4.87
C TYR A 377 -10.85 25.18 4.02
N ASN A 378 -12.00 25.77 3.76
CA ASN A 378 -12.05 27.22 3.74
C ASN A 378 -12.51 27.72 5.11
N THR A 379 -12.30 27.04 6.23
CA THR A 379 -12.95 27.42 7.50
C THR A 379 -12.66 28.87 7.87
N TYR A 380 -11.43 29.36 7.73
CA TYR A 380 -11.12 30.80 7.93
C TYR A 380 -11.87 31.71 6.94
N LYS A 381 -11.86 31.39 5.64
CA LYS A 381 -12.61 32.16 4.61
C LYS A 381 -14.13 31.98 4.68
N LEU A 382 -14.62 30.88 5.21
CA LEU A 382 -16.02 30.57 5.46
C LEU A 382 -16.45 31.41 6.68
N PHE A 383 -15.65 31.44 7.75
CA PHE A 383 -15.86 32.33 8.91
C PHE A 383 -15.90 33.79 8.48
N GLN A 384 -14.95 34.26 7.66
CA GLN A 384 -14.95 35.62 7.09
C GLN A 384 -16.19 35.92 6.21
N ASN A 385 -16.85 34.89 5.66
CA ASN A 385 -18.05 35.05 4.83
C ASN A 385 -19.35 34.72 5.59
N GLY A 386 -19.31 34.51 6.91
CA GLY A 386 -20.48 34.14 7.71
C GLY A 386 -21.04 32.74 7.41
N LEU A 387 -20.23 31.84 6.85
CA LEU A 387 -20.59 30.46 6.54
C LEU A 387 -19.74 29.51 7.40
N TYR A 388 -20.27 28.33 7.74
CA TYR A 388 -19.56 27.28 8.47
C TYR A 388 -19.99 25.93 7.94
N LYS A 389 -19.07 24.99 7.71
CA LYS A 389 -19.43 23.63 7.32
C LYS A 389 -19.35 22.70 8.52
N ASP A 390 -20.46 22.11 8.94
CA ASP A 390 -20.43 21.00 9.91
C ASP A 390 -20.30 19.66 9.16
N CYS A 391 -20.17 18.57 9.92
CA CYS A 391 -20.10 17.21 9.38
C CYS A 391 -21.33 16.83 8.50
N ALA A 392 -22.41 17.62 8.54
CA ALA A 392 -23.67 17.42 7.82
C ALA A 392 -23.91 18.47 6.69
N GLY A 393 -23.02 19.42 6.45
CA GLY A 393 -23.11 20.40 5.34
C GLY A 393 -22.82 21.86 5.72
N LEU A 394 -22.93 22.77 4.74
CA LEU A 394 -22.74 24.21 4.93
C LEU A 394 -23.93 24.82 5.69
N ARG A 395 -23.66 25.58 6.75
CA ARG A 395 -24.58 26.34 7.59
C ARG A 395 -24.19 27.81 7.61
N GLU A 396 -25.17 28.69 7.66
CA GLU A 396 -24.98 30.14 7.74
C GLU A 396 -24.86 30.54 9.23
N ILE A 397 -23.76 31.20 9.60
CA ILE A 397 -23.62 31.86 10.90
C ILE A 397 -24.10 33.29 10.71
N ASN A 398 -25.09 33.72 11.50
CA ASN A 398 -25.55 35.10 11.48
C ASN A 398 -24.48 36.01 12.11
N PRO A 399 -23.84 36.93 11.36
CA PRO A 399 -22.75 37.77 11.87
C PRO A 399 -23.20 38.71 13.01
N ASP A 400 -24.49 39.08 13.04
CA ASP A 400 -25.07 39.98 14.06
C ASP A 400 -25.13 39.35 15.47
N GLU A 401 -24.85 38.05 15.59
CA GLU A 401 -24.84 37.32 16.86
C GLU A 401 -23.47 37.34 17.56
N ILE A 402 -22.38 37.68 16.85
CA ILE A 402 -21.03 37.76 17.40
C ILE A 402 -20.80 39.20 17.87
N LYS A 403 -20.97 39.46 19.17
CA LYS A 403 -21.01 40.83 19.72
C LYS A 403 -19.71 41.27 20.38
N SER A 404 -18.75 40.35 20.60
CA SER A 404 -17.46 40.63 21.23
C SER A 404 -16.41 39.55 20.94
N VAL A 405 -15.13 39.88 21.20
CA VAL A 405 -13.98 38.96 21.12
C VAL A 405 -14.15 37.75 22.05
N ASP A 406 -14.83 37.93 23.18
CA ASP A 406 -15.15 36.87 24.15
C ASP A 406 -16.28 35.94 23.66
N ASP A 407 -17.09 36.37 22.69
CA ASP A 407 -18.16 35.57 22.08
C ASP A 407 -17.63 34.63 20.98
N VAL A 408 -16.38 34.80 20.52
CA VAL A 408 -15.73 33.90 19.53
C VAL A 408 -15.23 32.59 20.18
N ASN A 409 -15.89 32.17 21.26
CA ASN A 409 -15.82 30.78 21.70
C ASN A 409 -16.94 30.04 20.95
N LEU A 410 -16.68 29.66 19.69
CA LEU A 410 -17.72 29.08 18.83
C LEU A 410 -18.24 27.79 19.45
N SER A 411 -17.44 27.07 20.24
CA SER A 411 -17.87 25.94 21.06
C SER A 411 -19.03 26.29 22.02
N GLU A 412 -19.05 27.50 22.59
CA GLU A 412 -20.10 28.02 23.48
C GLU A 412 -21.34 28.44 22.66
N ILE A 413 -21.15 29.13 21.53
CA ILE A 413 -22.22 29.46 20.57
C ILE A 413 -22.91 28.18 20.07
N TYR A 414 -22.15 27.13 19.78
CA TYR A 414 -22.65 25.81 19.38
C TYR A 414 -23.39 25.12 20.51
N ARG A 415 -22.82 25.07 21.72
CA ARG A 415 -23.51 24.52 22.91
C ARG A 415 -24.85 25.22 23.16
N LEU A 416 -24.93 26.52 22.92
CA LEU A 416 -26.16 27.31 23.08
C LEU A 416 -27.18 27.03 21.97
N LYS A 417 -26.78 26.96 20.70
CA LYS A 417 -27.69 26.62 19.58
C LYS A 417 -28.15 25.17 19.54
N ILE A 418 -27.34 24.23 20.03
CA ILE A 418 -27.72 22.82 20.18
C ILE A 418 -28.72 22.64 21.32
N LYS A 419 -28.56 23.37 22.43
CA LYS A 419 -29.56 23.43 23.51
C LYS A 419 -30.91 24.01 23.07
N GLU A 420 -30.91 24.90 22.08
CA GLU A 420 -32.16 25.43 21.49
C GLU A 420 -32.81 24.46 20.49
N LYS A 421 -32.10 23.41 20.04
CA LYS A 421 -32.53 22.46 19.00
C LYS A 421 -32.57 20.99 19.49
N GLU A 422 -32.88 20.73 20.76
CA GLU A 422 -33.00 19.38 21.38
C GLU A 422 -33.97 18.38 20.69
N GLU A 423 -34.44 18.61 19.46
CA GLU A 423 -35.33 17.72 18.70
C GLU A 423 -34.68 17.01 17.49
N ASP A 424 -33.41 17.27 17.14
CA ASP A 424 -32.76 16.63 15.97
C ASP A 424 -31.75 15.56 16.38
N GLU A 425 -32.19 14.29 16.39
CA GLU A 425 -31.38 13.11 16.75
C GLU A 425 -30.18 12.85 15.82
N ASN A 426 -30.06 13.58 14.70
CA ASN A 426 -28.95 13.46 13.73
C ASN A 426 -27.90 14.58 13.81
N ALA A 427 -27.96 15.47 14.80
CA ALA A 427 -26.98 16.54 14.94
C ALA A 427 -25.59 15.98 15.35
N CYS A 428 -24.61 16.00 14.43
CA CYS A 428 -23.21 15.77 14.76
C CYS A 428 -22.68 16.90 15.65
N TYR A 429 -22.12 16.53 16.80
CA TYR A 429 -21.43 17.46 17.69
C TYR A 429 -20.04 17.77 17.13
N PRO A 430 -19.58 19.04 17.11
CA PRO A 430 -18.20 19.32 16.80
C PRO A 430 -17.32 18.63 17.83
N LEU A 431 -16.24 17.99 17.38
CA LEU A 431 -15.29 17.35 18.28
C LEU A 431 -14.60 18.47 19.06
N VAL A 432 -14.86 18.53 20.36
CA VAL A 432 -14.22 19.48 21.26
C VAL A 432 -13.12 18.74 21.98
N ASP A 433 -11.90 19.26 21.91
CA ASP A 433 -10.77 18.70 22.64
C ASP A 433 -10.90 19.00 24.16
N ASN A 434 -9.98 18.46 24.96
CA ASN A 434 -10.02 18.65 26.42
C ASN A 434 -9.77 20.11 26.86
N SER A 435 -9.35 20.99 25.96
CA SER A 435 -9.14 22.41 26.23
C SER A 435 -10.35 23.29 25.90
N GLY A 436 -11.41 22.71 25.31
CA GLY A 436 -12.63 23.42 24.94
C GLY A 436 -12.63 23.99 23.53
N TRP A 437 -11.61 23.70 22.73
CA TRP A 437 -11.52 24.12 21.33
C TRP A 437 -12.04 23.02 20.41
N THR A 438 -12.70 23.42 19.32
CA THR A 438 -12.98 22.50 18.22
C THR A 438 -11.74 22.29 17.34
N TYR A 439 -11.68 21.14 16.68
CA TYR A 439 -10.62 20.84 15.70
C TYR A 439 -10.62 21.89 14.57
N GLU A 440 -11.80 22.33 14.14
CA GLU A 440 -11.99 23.34 13.11
C GLU A 440 -11.51 24.74 13.53
N GLU A 441 -11.79 25.16 14.77
CA GLU A 441 -11.27 26.42 15.33
C GLU A 441 -9.74 26.39 15.39
N SER A 442 -9.20 25.26 15.85
CA SER A 442 -7.76 25.07 16.00
C SER A 442 -7.05 25.10 14.65
N GLY A 443 -7.60 24.41 13.64
CA GLY A 443 -7.10 24.45 12.27
C GLY A 443 -7.17 25.83 11.63
N SER A 444 -8.29 26.56 11.83
CA SER A 444 -8.45 27.93 11.31
C SER A 444 -7.47 28.92 11.93
N LEU A 445 -7.17 28.78 13.22
CA LEU A 445 -6.15 29.61 13.88
C LEU A 445 -4.76 29.33 13.30
N VAL A 446 -4.42 28.06 13.05
CA VAL A 446 -3.14 27.71 12.41
C VAL A 446 -3.05 28.27 10.99
N GLU A 447 -4.12 28.18 10.20
CA GLU A 447 -4.21 28.76 8.86
C GLU A 447 -3.93 30.28 8.90
N TYR A 448 -4.63 31.02 9.76
CA TYR A 448 -4.40 32.45 9.95
C TYR A 448 -2.95 32.75 10.28
N ILE A 449 -2.34 31.94 11.15
CA ILE A 449 -0.98 32.19 11.58
C ILE A 449 0.03 31.90 10.47
N VAL A 450 -0.19 30.87 9.65
CA VAL A 450 0.64 30.59 8.47
C VAL A 450 0.54 31.71 7.43
N GLU A 451 -0.65 32.31 7.25
CA GLU A 451 -0.83 33.41 6.30
C GLU A 451 -0.20 34.73 6.77
N ASN A 452 -0.13 34.98 8.08
CA ASN A 452 0.26 36.27 8.64
C ASN A 452 1.64 36.29 9.33
N TYR A 453 2.17 35.12 9.70
CA TYR A 453 3.42 34.98 10.46
C TYR A 453 4.29 33.85 9.90
N SER A 454 5.53 33.77 10.41
CA SER A 454 6.47 32.70 10.07
C SER A 454 6.03 31.38 10.72
N PHE A 455 5.68 30.37 9.90
CA PHE A 455 5.25 29.06 10.41
C PHE A 455 6.34 28.38 11.25
N LYS A 456 7.62 28.57 10.89
CA LYS A 456 8.76 28.09 11.68
C LYS A 456 8.81 28.72 13.07
N ASP A 457 8.69 30.04 13.13
CA ASP A 457 8.77 30.76 14.40
C ASP A 457 7.54 30.50 15.26
N PHE A 458 6.39 30.27 14.62
CA PHE A 458 5.19 29.72 15.23
C PHE A 458 5.52 28.38 15.90
N ILE A 459 5.87 27.32 15.15
CA ILE A 459 6.16 25.99 15.74
C ILE A 459 7.21 26.04 16.86
N LYS A 460 8.26 26.85 16.71
CA LYS A 460 9.28 27.04 17.76
C LYS A 460 8.73 27.68 19.04
N ALA A 461 7.79 28.62 18.91
CA ALA A 461 7.09 29.18 20.06
C ALA A 461 6.26 28.11 20.78
N PHE A 462 5.61 27.19 20.04
CA PHE A 462 4.85 26.08 20.65
C PHE A 462 5.75 25.05 21.34
N ALA A 463 6.92 24.79 20.77
CA ALA A 463 7.89 23.85 21.31
C ALA A 463 8.56 24.30 22.62
N CYS A 464 8.25 25.50 23.12
CA CYS A 464 8.94 26.15 24.23
C CYS A 464 10.47 26.24 24.05
N GLU A 465 10.97 26.25 22.80
CA GLU A 465 12.40 26.26 22.54
C GLU A 465 13.03 27.59 22.96
N GLY A 466 13.73 27.57 24.10
CA GLY A 466 14.46 28.73 24.62
C GLY A 466 13.60 29.78 25.32
N ARG A 467 12.37 29.43 25.75
CA ARG A 467 11.43 30.29 26.48
C ARG A 467 10.84 29.58 27.69
N THR A 468 10.37 30.36 28.66
CA THR A 468 9.55 29.87 29.77
C THR A 468 8.12 29.57 29.32
N GLU A 469 7.38 28.77 30.08
CA GLU A 469 5.96 28.48 29.79
C GLU A 469 5.12 29.78 29.71
N GLU A 470 5.33 30.71 30.65
CA GLU A 470 4.60 31.98 30.73
C GLU A 470 4.81 32.86 29.49
N GLU A 471 6.06 32.95 29.00
CA GLU A 471 6.39 33.69 27.77
C GLU A 471 5.73 33.07 26.53
N ASN A 472 5.50 31.77 26.50
CA ASN A 472 4.81 31.13 25.39
C ASN A 472 3.30 31.33 25.47
N ASP A 473 2.72 31.26 26.67
CA ASP A 473 1.29 31.54 26.87
C ASP A 473 0.93 32.97 26.43
N GLU A 474 1.78 33.96 26.74
CA GLU A 474 1.59 35.35 26.28
C GLU A 474 1.61 35.48 24.75
N ILE A 475 2.52 34.77 24.08
CA ILE A 475 2.66 34.82 22.62
C ILE A 475 1.50 34.10 21.95
N ILE A 476 1.11 32.95 22.47
CA ILE A 476 -0.05 32.18 22.03
C ILE A 476 -1.33 33.00 22.16
N GLN A 477 -1.54 33.61 23.34
CA GLN A 477 -2.72 34.43 23.59
C GLN A 477 -2.76 35.65 22.65
N LYS A 478 -1.62 36.27 22.40
CA LYS A 478 -1.51 37.36 21.42
C LYS A 478 -1.99 36.92 20.04
N TYR A 479 -1.58 35.75 19.55
CA TYR A 479 -2.03 35.26 18.23
C TYR A 479 -3.53 34.96 18.21
N ILE A 480 -4.07 34.40 19.29
CA ILE A 480 -5.52 34.16 19.43
C ILE A 480 -6.28 35.49 19.39
N ASP A 481 -5.81 36.51 20.10
CA ASP A 481 -6.45 37.82 20.15
C ASP A 481 -6.40 38.51 18.77
N GLU A 482 -5.25 38.49 18.10
CA GLU A 482 -5.08 39.05 16.74
C GLU A 482 -5.99 38.33 15.72
N TRP A 483 -6.06 37.00 15.78
CA TRP A 483 -6.97 36.20 14.94
C TRP A 483 -8.44 36.56 15.16
N ARG A 484 -8.88 36.64 16.43
CA ARG A 484 -10.27 37.01 16.77
C ARG A 484 -10.62 38.41 16.33
N GLU A 485 -9.71 39.38 16.52
CA GLU A 485 -9.92 40.74 16.05
C GLU A 485 -10.10 40.81 14.54
N ASP A 486 -9.33 40.03 13.77
CA ASP A 486 -9.44 40.01 12.31
C ASP A 486 -10.68 39.26 11.83
N LEU A 487 -11.13 38.22 12.53
CA LEU A 487 -12.42 37.58 12.28
C LEU A 487 -13.62 38.52 12.50
N LEU A 488 -13.52 39.46 13.46
CA LEU A 488 -14.59 40.42 13.74
C LEU A 488 -14.63 41.61 12.75
N LYS A 489 -13.53 41.88 12.04
CA LYS A 489 -13.43 43.02 11.10
C LYS A 489 -13.96 42.69 9.71
N ASN A 490 -13.95 41.40 9.34
CA ASN A 490 -14.39 40.88 8.05
C ASN A 490 -15.74 40.21 8.22
#